data_AF-I7MFD3-F1
#
_entry.id   AF-I7MFD3-F1
#
_cell.length_a   1.000
_cell.length_b   1.000
_cell.length_c   1.000
_cell.angle_alpha   90.00
_cell.angle_beta   90.00
_cell.angle_gamma   90.00
#
_symmetry.space_group_name_H-M   'P 1'
#
loop_
_entity.id
_entity.type
_entity.pdbx_description
1 polymer ?
#
loop_
_entity_poly.entity_id
_entity_poly.type
_entity_poly.pdbx_seq_one_letter_code
_entity_poly.pdbx_strand_id
1 'polypeptide(L)'
;MARNEEKAQAMLNRWWSMKKDLNKMTPRERPKTHGRIMQITKLNDCERYRRGILKEINKNVSIIQNAGLGEHRIRELNDEINKLIKEKASYEQRILELGGPDYKSNIEKFFDDEGEVLPGSGDYFYFGAAKDLPGVRELFQKKKPEAPRRNLLEIFKGLDYEEYFGKRDDDDPTLHEEERLVEEKIKEEELNKWIEQNQETIKTKLQKLNPTKQEILQLIEEITYIDSDDEGREYNMDEEDQDQDNDNKQVTKPKKKWEEMNEDEKYVEKKKQELLQKYLGSNNKNTEQQNKQNKQQQPQNEDEAIVEELIQLQREEN
;
A
#
# COMPACT_ATOMS: atom_id res chain seq x y z
N MET A 1 -71.97 18.83 30.79
CA MET A 1 -71.44 19.75 29.76
C MET A 1 -71.30 18.98 28.46
N ALA A 2 -71.82 19.48 27.34
CA ALA A 2 -71.68 18.85 26.02
C ALA A 2 -70.21 18.68 25.62
N ARG A 3 -69.90 17.65 24.83
CA ARG A 3 -68.53 17.39 24.33
C ARG A 3 -68.06 18.55 23.45
N ASN A 4 -66.74 18.75 23.35
CA ASN A 4 -66.17 19.87 22.58
C ASN A 4 -66.59 19.83 21.09
N GLU A 5 -66.80 18.62 20.56
CA GLU A 5 -67.26 18.40 19.19
C GLU A 5 -68.71 18.85 18.97
N GLU A 6 -69.61 18.55 19.91
CA GLU A 6 -71.01 19.01 19.90
C GLU A 6 -71.08 20.54 20.07
N LYS A 7 -70.23 21.11 20.93
CA LYS A 7 -70.09 22.56 21.05
C LYS A 7 -69.63 23.17 19.73
N ALA A 8 -68.66 22.58 19.05
CA ALA A 8 -68.20 23.06 17.75
C ALA A 8 -69.29 22.99 16.66
N GLN A 9 -70.18 21.99 16.73
CA GLN A 9 -71.32 21.83 15.83
C GLN A 9 -72.51 22.73 16.15
N ALA A 10 -72.51 23.42 17.30
CA ALA A 10 -73.57 24.35 17.65
C ALA A 10 -73.75 25.44 16.58
N MET A 11 -75.00 25.82 16.33
CA MET A 11 -75.38 26.71 15.23
C MET A 11 -74.61 28.04 15.23
N LEU A 12 -74.35 28.60 16.42
CA LEU A 12 -73.56 29.82 16.59
C LEU A 12 -72.09 29.64 16.18
N ASN A 13 -71.48 28.52 16.55
CA ASN A 13 -70.07 28.23 16.21
C ASN A 13 -69.92 27.89 14.73
N ARG A 14 -70.92 27.23 14.14
CA ARG A 14 -71.00 27.02 12.69
C ARG A 14 -71.16 28.35 11.94
N TRP A 15 -72.03 29.24 12.41
CA TRP A 15 -72.22 30.58 11.82
C TRP A 15 -70.97 31.45 11.96
N TRP A 16 -70.30 31.43 13.12
CA TRP A 16 -69.07 32.18 13.35
C TRP A 16 -67.92 31.66 12.47
N SER A 17 -67.82 30.34 12.29
CA SER A 17 -66.90 29.71 11.34
C SER A 17 -67.20 30.15 9.91
N MET A 18 -68.46 30.10 9.48
CA MET A 18 -68.88 30.53 8.15
C MET A 18 -68.60 32.03 7.90
N LYS A 19 -68.85 32.91 8.88
CA LYS A 19 -68.54 34.34 8.79
C LYS A 19 -67.02 34.58 8.71
N LYS A 20 -66.23 33.82 9.46
CA LYS A 20 -64.77 33.85 9.40
C LYS A 20 -64.26 33.39 8.04
N ASP A 21 -64.89 32.39 7.44
CA ASP A 21 -64.55 31.88 6.12
C ASP A 21 -64.97 32.84 5.00
N LEU A 22 -66.07 33.58 5.15
CA LEU A 22 -66.47 34.67 4.26
C LEU A 22 -65.48 35.85 4.29
N ASN A 23 -64.94 36.18 5.47
CA ASN A 23 -63.98 37.26 5.63
C ASN A 23 -62.55 36.88 5.22
N LYS A 24 -62.27 35.58 5.10
CA LYS A 24 -61.04 35.10 4.48
C LYS A 24 -61.30 34.93 3.00
N MET A 25 -60.48 35.54 2.14
CA MET A 25 -60.37 35.02 0.77
C MET A 25 -60.02 33.53 0.91
N THR A 26 -60.88 32.65 0.37
CA THR A 26 -60.67 31.20 0.36
C THR A 26 -59.20 30.94 0.08
N PRO A 27 -58.46 30.18 0.92
CA PRO A 27 -57.07 29.87 0.64
C PRO A 27 -57.00 29.32 -0.77
N ARG A 28 -56.48 30.11 -1.70
CA ARG A 28 -56.39 29.71 -3.10
C ARG A 28 -55.62 28.39 -3.08
N GLU A 29 -56.25 27.33 -3.55
CA GLU A 29 -55.57 26.04 -3.61
C GLU A 29 -54.27 26.27 -4.36
N ARG A 30 -53.17 25.78 -3.78
CA ARG A 30 -51.87 26.02 -4.38
C ARG A 30 -51.85 25.36 -5.77
N PRO A 31 -51.37 26.05 -6.80
CA PRO A 31 -51.16 25.41 -8.09
C PRO A 31 -50.14 24.27 -7.97
N LYS A 32 -50.53 23.03 -8.27
CA LYS A 32 -49.62 21.85 -8.17
C LYS A 32 -48.83 21.58 -9.46
N THR A 33 -49.34 22.03 -10.60
CA THR A 33 -48.71 21.79 -11.91
C THR A 33 -47.67 22.86 -12.22
N HIS A 34 -46.47 22.45 -12.66
CA HIS A 34 -45.36 23.35 -13.02
C HIS A 34 -45.80 24.51 -13.92
N GLY A 35 -46.55 24.24 -14.99
CA GLY A 35 -47.02 25.28 -15.91
C GLY A 35 -47.89 26.36 -15.25
N ARG A 36 -48.67 26.02 -14.22
CA ARG A 36 -49.47 27.01 -13.46
C ARG A 36 -48.62 27.75 -12.41
N ILE A 37 -47.59 27.11 -11.88
CA ILE A 37 -46.65 27.73 -10.94
C ILE A 37 -45.90 28.87 -11.64
N MET A 38 -45.46 28.64 -12.88
CA MET A 38 -44.75 29.65 -13.68
C MET A 38 -45.62 30.85 -14.07
N GLN A 39 -46.95 30.75 -13.99
CA GLN A 39 -47.87 31.85 -14.26
C GLN A 39 -48.04 32.80 -13.07
N ILE A 40 -47.51 32.46 -11.89
CA ILE A 40 -47.67 33.29 -10.69
C ILE A 40 -46.81 34.55 -10.81
N THR A 41 -47.40 35.72 -10.65
CA THR A 41 -46.70 37.02 -10.78
C THR A 41 -46.23 37.61 -9.46
N LYS A 42 -46.84 37.21 -8.33
CA LYS A 42 -46.55 37.77 -7.01
C LYS A 42 -45.53 36.92 -6.25
N LEU A 43 -44.41 37.54 -5.86
CA LEU A 43 -43.35 36.90 -5.07
C LEU A 43 -43.84 36.36 -3.73
N ASN A 44 -44.59 37.17 -2.97
CA ASN A 44 -45.07 36.80 -1.62
C ASN A 44 -45.98 35.55 -1.64
N ASP A 45 -46.76 35.37 -2.71
CA ASP A 45 -47.59 34.17 -2.88
C ASP A 45 -46.71 32.93 -3.07
N CYS A 46 -45.66 33.01 -3.90
CA CYS A 46 -44.70 31.92 -4.10
C CYS A 46 -44.00 31.53 -2.78
N GLU A 47 -43.54 32.51 -2.00
CA GLU A 47 -42.90 32.25 -0.70
C GLU A 47 -43.87 31.64 0.32
N ARG A 48 -45.14 32.06 0.32
CA ARG A 48 -46.19 31.46 1.14
C ARG A 48 -46.41 29.99 0.77
N TYR A 49 -46.51 29.67 -0.53
CA TYR A 49 -46.66 28.29 -0.99
C TYR A 49 -45.44 27.42 -0.69
N ARG A 50 -44.23 27.95 -0.91
CA ARG A 50 -42.97 27.28 -0.55
C ARG A 50 -42.95 26.88 0.94
N ARG A 51 -43.29 27.83 1.83
CA ARG A 51 -43.39 27.55 3.28
C ARG A 51 -44.46 26.52 3.61
N GLY A 52 -45.58 26.51 2.89
CA GLY A 52 -46.62 25.49 3.02
C GLY A 52 -46.12 24.10 2.66
N ILE A 53 -45.44 23.98 1.52
CA ILE A 53 -44.84 22.73 1.05
C ILE A 53 -43.80 22.20 2.04
N LEU A 54 -42.94 23.07 2.57
CA LEU A 54 -41.93 22.67 3.56
C LEU A 54 -42.57 22.08 4.83
N LYS A 55 -43.68 22.64 5.30
CA LYS A 55 -44.42 22.10 6.46
C LYS A 55 -45.03 20.73 6.16
N GLU A 56 -45.55 20.53 4.95
CA GLU A 56 -46.07 19.23 4.52
C GLU A 56 -44.97 18.19 4.40
N ILE A 57 -43.81 18.55 3.83
CA ILE A 57 -42.62 17.69 3.80
C ILE A 57 -42.25 17.28 5.22
N ASN A 58 -42.06 18.24 6.14
CA ASN A 58 -41.68 17.92 7.52
C ASN A 58 -42.70 17.01 8.23
N LYS A 59 -44.00 17.20 7.97
CA LYS A 59 -45.04 16.33 8.51
C LYS A 59 -44.92 14.91 7.96
N ASN A 60 -44.72 14.75 6.66
CA ASN A 60 -44.58 13.43 6.03
C ASN A 60 -43.28 12.74 6.43
N VAL A 61 -42.17 13.47 6.54
CA VAL A 61 -40.89 12.97 7.05
C VAL A 61 -41.05 12.43 8.48
N SER A 62 -41.69 13.21 9.37
CA SER A 62 -41.96 12.77 10.75
C SER A 62 -42.80 11.50 10.81
N ILE A 63 -43.71 11.28 9.85
CA ILE A 63 -44.49 10.04 9.76
C ILE A 63 -43.60 8.87 9.27
N ILE A 64 -42.77 9.08 8.23
CA ILE A 64 -41.87 8.06 7.66
C ILE A 64 -40.80 7.61 8.66
N GLN A 65 -40.34 8.48 9.55
CA GLN A 65 -39.36 8.11 10.58
C GLN A 65 -39.86 6.97 11.50
N ASN A 66 -41.18 6.74 11.57
CA ASN A 66 -41.74 5.60 12.31
C ASN A 66 -41.59 4.29 11.52
N ALA A 67 -40.58 3.48 11.86
CA ALA A 67 -40.29 2.18 11.22
C ALA A 67 -41.41 1.11 11.36
N GLY A 68 -42.36 1.31 12.27
CA GLY A 68 -43.51 0.41 12.46
C GLY A 68 -44.65 0.63 11.45
N LEU A 69 -44.51 1.59 10.53
CA LEU A 69 -45.48 1.81 9.46
C LEU A 69 -45.33 0.72 8.39
N GLY A 70 -46.44 0.21 7.86
CA GLY A 70 -46.38 -0.85 6.83
C GLY A 70 -45.57 -0.41 5.60
N GLU A 71 -44.83 -1.34 4.99
CA GLU A 71 -43.91 -1.08 3.87
C GLU A 71 -44.57 -0.31 2.72
N HIS A 72 -45.77 -0.71 2.29
CA HIS A 72 -46.49 -0.02 1.21
C HIS A 72 -46.76 1.45 1.53
N ARG A 73 -47.13 1.73 2.79
CA ARG A 73 -47.41 3.09 3.22
C ARG A 73 -46.14 3.94 3.27
N ILE A 74 -45.01 3.36 3.66
CA ILE A 74 -43.71 4.03 3.60
C ILE A 74 -43.35 4.39 2.16
N ARG A 75 -43.56 3.48 1.20
CA ARG A 75 -43.33 3.76 -0.24
C ARG A 75 -44.20 4.91 -0.74
N GLU A 76 -45.51 4.88 -0.46
CA GLU A 76 -46.44 5.96 -0.83
C GLU A 76 -46.03 7.32 -0.25
N LEU A 77 -45.64 7.35 1.04
CA LEU A 77 -45.20 8.58 1.68
C LEU A 77 -43.89 9.08 1.08
N ASN A 78 -42.97 8.19 0.72
CA ASN A 78 -41.72 8.55 0.07
C ASN A 78 -41.98 9.18 -1.31
N ASP A 79 -42.91 8.61 -2.09
CA ASP A 79 -43.35 9.19 -3.37
C ASP A 79 -44.03 10.55 -3.18
N GLU A 80 -44.86 10.70 -2.14
CA GLU A 80 -45.51 11.95 -1.80
C GLU A 80 -44.48 13.04 -1.45
N ILE A 81 -43.46 12.71 -0.65
CA ILE A 81 -42.37 13.64 -0.32
C ILE A 81 -41.57 14.02 -1.57
N ASN A 82 -41.20 13.05 -2.41
CA ASN A 82 -40.47 13.32 -3.65
C ASN A 82 -41.28 14.22 -4.59
N LYS A 83 -42.60 14.05 -4.66
CA LYS A 83 -43.49 14.94 -5.40
C LYS A 83 -43.49 16.35 -4.81
N LEU A 84 -43.56 16.50 -3.49
CA LEU A 84 -43.49 17.79 -2.81
C LEU A 84 -42.14 18.50 -3.03
N ILE A 85 -41.04 17.75 -3.08
CA ILE A 85 -39.70 18.30 -3.35
C ILE A 85 -39.61 18.84 -4.78
N LYS A 86 -40.17 18.13 -5.76
CA LYS A 86 -40.26 18.62 -7.16
C LYS A 86 -41.15 19.86 -7.26
N GLU A 87 -42.28 19.88 -6.56
CA GLU A 87 -43.14 21.07 -6.45
C GLU A 87 -42.35 22.25 -5.82
N LYS A 88 -41.64 22.03 -4.71
CA LYS A 88 -40.78 23.02 -4.04
C LYS A 88 -39.74 23.59 -5.01
N ALA A 89 -39.02 22.73 -5.74
CA ALA A 89 -38.00 23.15 -6.69
C ALA A 89 -38.58 24.05 -7.80
N SER A 90 -39.79 23.74 -8.27
CA SER A 90 -40.53 24.56 -9.25
C SER A 90 -40.85 25.94 -8.68
N TYR A 91 -41.31 26.01 -7.42
CA TYR A 91 -41.56 27.28 -6.75
C TYR A 91 -40.27 28.08 -6.50
N GLU A 92 -39.16 27.42 -6.16
CA GLU A 92 -37.87 28.08 -5.94
C GLU A 92 -37.30 28.64 -7.25
N GLN A 93 -37.45 27.92 -8.37
CA GLN A 93 -37.13 28.46 -9.69
C GLN A 93 -37.99 29.69 -10.01
N ARG A 94 -39.30 29.64 -9.73
CA ARG A 94 -40.17 30.79 -9.97
C ARG A 94 -39.82 31.99 -9.10
N ILE A 95 -39.42 31.77 -7.85
CA ILE A 95 -38.96 32.83 -6.95
C ILE A 95 -37.70 33.49 -7.52
N LEU A 96 -36.76 32.69 -8.03
CA LEU A 96 -35.55 33.18 -8.68
C LEU A 96 -35.88 34.05 -9.90
N GLU A 97 -36.78 33.58 -10.78
CA GLU A 97 -37.22 34.33 -11.96
C GLU A 97 -37.90 35.67 -11.63
N LEU A 98 -38.61 35.73 -10.49
CA LEU A 98 -39.24 36.95 -10.00
C LEU A 98 -38.27 37.89 -9.26
N GLY A 99 -36.97 37.55 -9.19
CA GLY A 99 -35.94 38.34 -8.51
C GLY A 99 -35.91 38.18 -6.99
N GLY A 100 -36.43 37.06 -6.47
CA GLY A 100 -36.36 36.71 -5.05
C GLY A 100 -35.07 35.97 -4.67
N PRO A 101 -34.93 35.54 -3.40
CA PRO A 101 -33.72 34.90 -2.89
C PRO A 101 -33.44 33.50 -3.47
N ASP A 102 -32.17 33.19 -3.67
CA ASP A 102 -31.69 31.89 -4.14
C ASP A 102 -31.74 30.85 -3.01
N TYR A 103 -32.76 29.98 -3.04
CA TYR A 103 -32.91 28.92 -2.04
C TYR A 103 -32.16 27.61 -2.39
N LYS A 104 -31.55 27.53 -3.57
CA LYS A 104 -30.83 26.33 -4.03
C LYS A 104 -29.55 26.05 -3.23
N SER A 105 -28.88 27.09 -2.73
CA SER A 105 -27.65 26.95 -1.94
C SER A 105 -27.88 26.27 -0.58
N ASN A 106 -29.09 26.38 -0.02
CA ASN A 106 -29.44 25.76 1.26
C ASN A 106 -29.87 24.29 1.13
N ILE A 107 -29.89 23.74 -0.09
CA ILE A 107 -30.30 22.35 -0.37
C ILE A 107 -29.31 21.39 0.28
N GLU A 108 -28.00 21.53 0.05
CA GLU A 108 -26.98 20.58 0.54
C GLU A 108 -27.12 20.24 2.03
N LYS A 109 -27.39 21.24 2.88
CA LYS A 109 -27.55 21.06 4.33
C LYS A 109 -28.83 20.34 4.75
N PHE A 110 -29.86 20.32 3.91
CA PHE A 110 -31.16 19.74 4.24
C PHE A 110 -31.22 18.23 3.92
N PHE A 111 -30.33 17.73 3.06
CA PHE A 111 -30.33 16.32 2.64
C PHE A 111 -29.42 15.45 3.51
N ASP A 112 -28.29 15.99 3.99
CA ASP A 112 -27.31 15.21 4.77
C ASP A 112 -27.87 14.58 6.05
N ASP A 113 -28.83 15.22 6.72
CA ASP A 113 -29.40 14.70 7.98
C ASP A 113 -30.60 13.76 7.80
N GLU A 114 -31.31 13.77 6.65
CA GLU A 114 -32.65 13.14 6.55
C GLU A 114 -32.87 12.30 5.28
N GLY A 115 -32.19 12.59 4.16
CA GLY A 115 -32.47 11.99 2.86
C GLY A 115 -31.19 11.65 2.11
N GLU A 116 -30.91 10.37 1.93
CA GLU A 116 -29.73 9.95 1.16
C GLU A 116 -30.14 9.74 -0.31
N VAL A 117 -29.30 10.24 -1.21
CA VAL A 117 -29.50 10.07 -2.66
C VAL A 117 -28.90 8.74 -3.06
N LEU A 118 -29.65 7.95 -3.82
CA LEU A 118 -29.13 6.73 -4.40
C LEU A 118 -28.02 7.10 -5.42
N PRO A 119 -26.81 6.53 -5.31
CA PRO A 119 -25.76 6.78 -6.28
C PRO A 119 -26.23 6.38 -7.69
N GLY A 120 -26.31 7.37 -8.60
CA GLY A 120 -26.69 7.17 -10.00
C GLY A 120 -28.15 7.44 -10.37
N SER A 121 -29.07 7.63 -9.41
CA SER A 121 -30.50 7.89 -9.72
C SER A 121 -30.92 9.35 -9.63
N GLY A 122 -30.03 10.24 -9.15
CA GLY A 122 -30.05 11.70 -9.32
C GLY A 122 -31.18 12.48 -8.63
N ASP A 123 -32.43 12.11 -8.89
CA ASP A 123 -33.62 12.95 -8.66
C ASP A 123 -34.70 12.28 -7.79
N TYR A 124 -34.38 11.12 -7.18
CA TYR A 124 -35.28 10.41 -6.28
C TYR A 124 -34.58 10.14 -4.95
N PHE A 125 -35.24 10.53 -3.87
CA PHE A 125 -34.68 10.54 -2.52
C PHE A 125 -35.41 9.50 -1.67
N TYR A 126 -34.68 8.85 -0.75
CA TYR A 126 -35.25 7.96 0.25
C TYR A 126 -35.04 8.56 1.63
N PHE A 127 -36.13 8.72 2.38
CA PHE A 127 -36.14 9.37 3.70
C PHE A 127 -36.37 8.35 4.82
N GLY A 128 -35.72 8.53 5.98
CA GLY A 128 -35.95 7.72 7.19
C GLY A 128 -36.08 6.21 6.93
N ALA A 129 -37.19 5.60 7.39
CA ALA A 129 -37.46 4.16 7.24
C ALA A 129 -37.61 3.70 5.77
N ALA A 130 -37.81 4.61 4.82
CA ALA A 130 -37.82 4.25 3.40
C ALA A 130 -36.46 3.74 2.90
N LYS A 131 -35.37 4.07 3.59
CA LYS A 131 -34.02 3.55 3.30
C LYS A 131 -33.89 2.06 3.66
N ASP A 132 -34.63 1.59 4.66
CA ASP A 132 -34.58 0.22 5.15
C ASP A 132 -35.49 -0.74 4.37
N LEU A 133 -36.21 -0.23 3.37
CA LEU A 133 -37.06 -1.04 2.50
C LEU A 133 -36.24 -2.15 1.81
N PRO A 134 -36.82 -3.36 1.66
CA PRO A 134 -36.16 -4.44 0.94
C PRO A 134 -35.86 -4.02 -0.51
N GLY A 135 -34.63 -4.28 -0.97
CA GLY A 135 -34.09 -3.83 -2.27
C GLY A 135 -33.47 -2.43 -2.26
N VAL A 136 -34.02 -1.47 -1.52
CA VAL A 136 -33.43 -0.11 -1.38
C VAL A 136 -32.25 -0.14 -0.41
N ARG A 137 -32.40 -0.89 0.69
CA ARG A 137 -31.36 -1.05 1.72
C ARG A 137 -30.04 -1.57 1.16
N GLU A 138 -30.09 -2.48 0.19
CA GLU A 138 -28.90 -3.06 -0.44
C GLU A 138 -28.13 -2.04 -1.28
N LEU A 139 -28.84 -1.06 -1.86
CA LEU A 139 -28.27 -0.01 -2.69
C LEU A 139 -27.58 1.07 -1.85
N PHE A 140 -28.06 1.31 -0.62
CA PHE A 140 -27.44 2.23 0.34
C PHE A 140 -26.35 1.60 1.20
N GLN A 141 -26.35 0.27 1.36
CA GLN A 141 -25.23 -0.44 1.96
C GLN A 141 -24.02 -0.33 1.05
N LYS A 142 -23.25 0.75 1.22
CA LYS A 142 -21.90 0.86 0.68
C LYS A 142 -21.18 -0.42 1.08
N LYS A 143 -20.69 -1.16 0.07
CA LYS A 143 -19.83 -2.33 0.32
C LYS A 143 -18.78 -1.87 1.30
N LYS A 144 -18.66 -2.57 2.45
CA LYS A 144 -17.60 -2.28 3.42
C LYS A 144 -16.30 -2.16 2.63
N PRO A 145 -15.52 -1.08 2.79
CA PRO A 145 -14.29 -0.92 2.05
C PRO A 145 -13.51 -2.23 2.18
N GLU A 146 -13.15 -2.84 1.05
CA GLU A 146 -12.36 -4.07 1.06
C GLU A 146 -11.15 -3.83 1.98
N ALA A 147 -10.83 -4.82 2.82
CA ALA A 147 -9.66 -4.72 3.67
C ALA A 147 -8.46 -4.32 2.80
N PRO A 148 -7.64 -3.33 3.22
CA PRO A 148 -6.55 -2.86 2.40
C PRO A 148 -5.71 -4.07 1.99
N ARG A 149 -5.52 -4.24 0.69
CA ARG A 149 -4.64 -5.30 0.18
C ARG A 149 -3.24 -4.98 0.71
N ARG A 150 -2.58 -5.99 1.28
CA ARG A 150 -1.20 -5.85 1.75
C ARG A 150 -0.36 -5.35 0.58
N ASN A 151 0.38 -4.26 0.80
CA ASN A 151 1.29 -3.76 -0.21
C ASN A 151 2.44 -4.74 -0.40
N LEU A 152 3.02 -4.78 -1.60
CA LEU A 152 4.15 -5.67 -1.89
C LEU A 152 5.32 -5.46 -0.89
N LEU A 153 5.58 -4.22 -0.47
CA LEU A 153 6.57 -3.91 0.56
C LEU A 153 6.21 -4.48 1.94
N GLU A 154 4.93 -4.58 2.29
CA GLU A 154 4.47 -5.15 3.56
C GLU A 154 4.64 -6.67 3.55
N ILE A 155 4.41 -7.31 2.40
CA ILE A 155 4.69 -8.73 2.18
C ILE A 155 6.20 -8.97 2.28
N PHE A 156 7.02 -8.15 1.61
CA PHE A 156 8.49 -8.28 1.65
C PHE A 156 9.07 -8.04 3.05
N LYS A 157 8.45 -7.19 3.89
CA LYS A 157 8.88 -7.01 5.28
C LYS A 157 8.63 -8.23 6.17
N GLY A 158 7.66 -9.07 5.82
CA GLY A 158 7.33 -10.28 6.58
C GLY A 158 8.08 -11.53 6.09
N LEU A 159 8.83 -11.42 4.98
CA LEU A 159 9.68 -12.49 4.47
C LEU A 159 11.07 -12.32 5.08
N ASP A 160 11.50 -13.30 5.88
CA ASP A 160 12.89 -13.36 6.31
C ASP A 160 13.75 -13.86 5.14
N TYR A 161 14.78 -13.08 4.79
CA TYR A 161 15.65 -13.37 3.65
C TYR A 161 16.42 -14.68 3.87
N GLU A 162 16.85 -14.92 5.11
CA GLU A 162 17.64 -16.10 5.48
C GLU A 162 16.81 -17.39 5.41
N GLU A 163 15.55 -17.33 5.84
CA GLU A 163 14.61 -18.46 5.80
C GLU A 163 14.12 -18.75 4.38
N TYR A 164 13.85 -17.72 3.57
CA TYR A 164 13.38 -17.91 2.20
C TYR A 164 14.46 -18.51 1.27
N PHE A 165 15.73 -18.13 1.47
CA PHE A 165 16.84 -18.64 0.66
C PHE A 165 17.58 -19.81 1.29
N GLY A 166 17.10 -20.36 2.42
CA GLY A 166 17.68 -21.53 3.08
C GLY A 166 19.12 -21.32 3.56
N LYS A 167 19.52 -20.06 3.79
CA LYS A 167 20.89 -19.69 4.18
C LYS A 167 21.20 -19.92 5.64
N ARG A 168 20.22 -20.39 6.40
CA ARG A 168 20.37 -20.69 7.82
C ARG A 168 20.96 -22.07 8.09
N ASP A 169 20.83 -22.99 7.14
CA ASP A 169 21.29 -24.37 7.29
C ASP A 169 22.78 -24.50 6.93
N ASP A 170 23.30 -23.62 6.06
CA ASP A 170 24.73 -23.57 5.66
C ASP A 170 25.67 -23.23 6.84
N ASP A 171 25.17 -22.53 7.87
CA ASP A 171 25.94 -22.09 9.04
C ASP A 171 25.64 -22.95 10.29
N ASP A 172 24.98 -24.11 10.16
CA ASP A 172 24.69 -24.98 11.31
C ASP A 172 26.00 -25.64 11.82
N PRO A 173 26.49 -25.28 13.01
CA PRO A 173 27.74 -25.82 13.54
C PRO A 173 27.66 -27.34 13.80
N THR A 174 26.45 -27.88 13.95
CA THR A 174 26.24 -29.32 14.18
C THR A 174 26.50 -30.12 12.90
N LEU A 175 26.04 -29.63 11.75
CA LEU A 175 26.22 -30.27 10.45
C LEU A 175 27.71 -30.38 10.10
N HIS A 176 28.49 -29.31 10.28
CA HIS A 176 29.93 -29.31 10.00
C HIS A 176 30.73 -30.29 10.85
N GLU A 177 30.37 -30.48 12.12
CA GLU A 177 31.03 -31.46 12.97
C GLU A 177 30.72 -32.89 12.50
N GLU A 178 29.47 -33.16 12.11
CA GLU A 178 29.07 -34.45 11.54
C GLU A 178 29.77 -34.75 10.21
N GLU A 179 29.85 -33.76 9.31
CA GLU A 179 30.59 -33.86 8.04
C GLU A 179 32.06 -34.19 8.27
N ARG A 180 32.73 -33.47 9.19
CA ARG A 180 34.14 -33.71 9.51
C ARG A 180 34.37 -35.14 10.02
N LEU A 181 33.49 -35.65 10.88
CA LEU A 181 33.60 -37.02 11.41
C LEU A 181 33.42 -38.08 10.32
N VAL A 182 32.54 -37.83 9.35
CA VAL A 182 32.34 -38.72 8.19
C VAL A 182 33.55 -38.65 7.25
N GLU A 183 34.05 -37.45 6.96
CA GLU A 183 35.25 -37.26 6.14
C GLU A 183 36.47 -37.97 6.74
N GLU A 184 36.69 -37.87 8.04
CA GLU A 184 37.81 -38.55 8.70
C GLU A 184 37.71 -40.08 8.54
N LYS A 185 36.52 -40.65 8.69
CA LYS A 185 36.31 -42.10 8.46
C LYS A 185 36.59 -42.49 7.01
N ILE A 186 36.10 -41.71 6.05
CA ILE A 186 36.34 -41.97 4.62
C ILE A 186 37.84 -41.89 4.32
N LYS A 187 38.52 -40.85 4.82
CA LYS A 187 39.98 -40.68 4.68
C LYS A 187 40.74 -41.89 5.26
N GLU A 188 40.32 -42.40 6.42
CA GLU A 188 40.94 -43.59 7.01
C GLU A 188 40.68 -44.87 6.22
N GLU A 189 39.47 -45.05 5.69
CA GLU A 189 39.14 -46.18 4.82
C GLU A 189 39.93 -46.15 3.50
N GLU A 190 40.03 -44.98 2.86
CA GLU A 190 40.83 -44.80 1.64
C GLU A 190 42.31 -45.02 1.88
N LEU A 191 42.84 -44.50 2.99
CA LEU A 191 44.22 -44.74 3.40
C LEU A 191 44.48 -46.25 3.62
N ASN A 192 43.56 -46.95 4.26
CA ASN A 192 43.68 -48.40 4.47
C ASN A 192 43.63 -49.18 3.16
N LYS A 193 42.71 -48.84 2.25
CA LYS A 193 42.63 -49.43 0.90
C LYS A 193 43.92 -49.18 0.11
N TRP A 194 44.46 -47.96 0.18
CA TRP A 194 45.72 -47.61 -0.47
C TRP A 194 46.89 -48.39 0.13
N ILE A 195 46.99 -48.49 1.46
CA ILE A 195 48.01 -49.29 2.13
C ILE A 195 47.93 -50.76 1.70
N GLU A 196 46.72 -51.31 1.58
CA GLU A 196 46.48 -52.69 1.16
C GLU A 196 46.90 -52.96 -0.29
N GLN A 197 46.61 -52.04 -1.20
CA GLN A 197 47.03 -52.13 -2.60
C GLN A 197 48.55 -51.91 -2.77
N ASN A 198 49.14 -51.05 -1.95
CA ASN A 198 50.53 -50.60 -2.11
C ASN A 198 51.50 -51.28 -1.12
N GLN A 199 51.12 -52.40 -0.49
CA GLN A 199 51.95 -53.12 0.48
C GLN A 199 53.34 -53.50 -0.07
N GLU A 200 53.42 -53.91 -1.34
CA GLU A 200 54.68 -54.30 -1.98
C GLU A 200 55.56 -53.08 -2.29
N THR A 201 54.96 -51.98 -2.74
CA THR A 201 55.66 -50.70 -2.98
C THR A 201 56.14 -50.06 -1.67
N ILE A 202 55.39 -50.22 -0.58
CA ILE A 202 55.77 -49.76 0.75
C ILE A 202 56.93 -50.61 1.29
N LYS A 203 56.86 -51.95 1.18
CA LYS A 203 57.95 -52.85 1.61
C LYS A 203 59.26 -52.62 0.86
N THR A 204 59.19 -52.34 -0.45
CA THR A 204 60.37 -52.08 -1.28
C THR A 204 61.00 -50.72 -1.01
N LYS A 205 60.21 -49.64 -0.84
CA LYS A 205 60.72 -48.28 -0.60
C LYS A 205 61.12 -48.00 0.86
N LEU A 206 60.37 -48.49 1.86
CA LEU A 206 60.61 -48.14 3.26
C LEU A 206 61.52 -49.11 4.03
N GLN A 207 61.74 -50.35 3.53
CA GLN A 207 62.64 -51.37 4.12
C GLN A 207 62.57 -51.52 5.67
N LYS A 208 61.40 -51.29 6.28
CA LYS A 208 61.12 -51.46 7.72
C LYS A 208 59.85 -52.29 7.90
N LEU A 209 59.81 -53.12 8.93
CA LEU A 209 58.72 -54.09 9.16
C LEU A 209 57.39 -53.47 9.64
N ASN A 210 57.38 -52.23 10.14
CA ASN A 210 56.17 -51.48 10.51
C ASN A 210 56.38 -49.96 10.29
N PRO A 211 55.98 -49.37 9.15
CA PRO A 211 56.06 -47.93 8.93
C PRO A 211 54.98 -47.16 9.73
N THR A 212 55.30 -45.94 10.17
CA THR A 212 54.35 -45.08 10.92
C THR A 212 53.38 -44.34 10.01
N LYS A 213 52.16 -44.02 10.48
CA LYS A 213 51.08 -43.34 9.72
C LYS A 213 51.57 -42.05 9.02
N GLN A 214 52.53 -41.33 9.62
CA GLN A 214 53.11 -40.10 9.07
C GLN A 214 54.09 -40.35 7.91
N GLU A 215 54.91 -41.41 7.98
CA GLU A 215 55.83 -41.80 6.89
C GLU A 215 55.05 -42.31 5.66
N ILE A 216 53.90 -42.95 5.88
CA ILE A 216 53.00 -43.39 4.81
C ILE A 216 52.34 -42.19 4.11
N LEU A 217 51.89 -41.19 4.86
CA LEU A 217 51.30 -39.97 4.28
C LEU A 217 52.31 -39.17 3.46
N GLN A 218 53.57 -39.07 3.91
CA GLN A 218 54.65 -38.44 3.14
C GLN A 218 54.96 -39.20 1.85
N LEU A 219 54.89 -40.54 1.86
CA LEU A 219 55.08 -41.35 0.65
C LEU A 219 53.94 -41.17 -0.35
N ILE A 220 52.69 -41.04 0.14
CA ILE A 220 51.52 -40.76 -0.70
C ILE A 220 51.68 -39.39 -1.36
N GLU A 221 52.05 -38.36 -0.59
CA GLU A 221 52.29 -37.00 -1.08
C GLU A 221 53.39 -36.97 -2.15
N GLU A 222 54.50 -37.68 -1.93
CA GLU A 222 55.61 -37.81 -2.88
C GLU A 222 55.22 -38.59 -4.15
N ILE A 223 54.34 -39.59 -4.06
CA ILE A 223 53.81 -40.32 -5.23
C ILE A 223 52.84 -39.45 -6.02
N THR A 224 51.94 -38.72 -5.35
CA THR A 224 50.98 -37.82 -6.01
C THR A 224 51.67 -36.63 -6.69
N TYR A 225 52.84 -36.21 -6.20
CA TYR A 225 53.66 -35.18 -6.83
C TYR A 225 54.40 -35.68 -8.08
N ILE A 226 54.62 -37.00 -8.20
CA ILE A 226 55.21 -37.62 -9.39
C ILE A 226 54.14 -37.84 -10.48
N ASP A 227 52.90 -38.16 -10.09
CA ASP A 227 51.77 -38.33 -11.01
C ASP A 227 51.20 -37.00 -11.55
N SER A 228 51.61 -35.84 -11.02
CA SER A 228 51.23 -34.52 -11.56
C SER A 228 52.01 -34.09 -12.81
N ASP A 229 53.03 -34.84 -13.23
CA ASP A 229 53.83 -34.56 -14.45
C ASP A 229 53.38 -35.37 -15.68
N ASP A 230 52.36 -36.24 -15.60
CA ASP A 230 51.73 -36.88 -16.77
C ASP A 230 50.48 -36.09 -17.21
N GLU A 231 50.73 -35.05 -18.01
CA GLU A 231 49.69 -34.27 -18.69
C GLU A 231 48.88 -35.16 -19.65
N GLY A 232 47.60 -35.43 -19.34
CA GLY A 232 46.78 -36.15 -20.32
C GLY A 232 45.34 -36.57 -19.97
N ARG A 233 44.66 -35.98 -18.99
CA ARG A 233 43.19 -36.13 -18.87
C ARG A 233 42.47 -34.82 -19.12
N GLU A 234 42.17 -34.62 -20.40
CA GLU A 234 41.12 -33.72 -20.86
C GLU A 234 39.78 -34.18 -20.26
N TYR A 235 39.28 -33.44 -19.28
CA TYR A 235 37.88 -33.54 -18.89
C TYR A 235 37.06 -32.93 -20.03
N ASN A 236 36.51 -33.79 -20.87
CA ASN A 236 35.43 -33.42 -21.78
C ASN A 236 34.23 -33.01 -20.91
N MET A 237 33.97 -31.71 -20.82
CA MET A 237 32.65 -31.22 -20.46
C MET A 237 31.78 -31.40 -21.69
N ASP A 238 30.92 -32.41 -21.65
CA ASP A 238 29.90 -32.64 -22.67
C ASP A 238 29.07 -31.36 -22.86
N GLU A 239 28.99 -30.91 -24.12
CA GLU A 239 28.09 -29.84 -24.54
C GLU A 239 26.65 -30.32 -24.34
N GLU A 240 25.99 -29.83 -23.29
CA GLU A 240 24.54 -29.86 -23.20
C GLU A 240 23.95 -28.75 -24.07
N ASP A 241 23.05 -29.18 -24.96
CA ASP A 241 22.26 -28.39 -25.88
C ASP A 241 21.66 -27.14 -25.23
N GLN A 242 22.12 -25.96 -25.64
CA GLN A 242 21.35 -24.73 -25.50
C GLN A 242 20.63 -24.46 -26.81
N ASP A 243 19.37 -24.87 -26.80
CA ASP A 243 18.36 -24.47 -27.77
C ASP A 243 18.37 -22.96 -28.01
N GLN A 244 18.22 -22.65 -29.29
CA GLN A 244 18.14 -21.31 -29.84
C GLN A 244 16.85 -20.64 -29.38
N ASP A 245 16.95 -19.60 -28.55
CA ASP A 245 15.99 -18.49 -28.53
C ASP A 245 16.73 -17.18 -28.26
N ASN A 246 17.33 -16.68 -29.34
CA ASN A 246 18.11 -15.45 -29.37
C ASN A 246 17.19 -14.27 -29.72
N ASP A 247 16.45 -13.77 -28.73
CA ASP A 247 15.73 -12.49 -28.82
C ASP A 247 16.00 -11.62 -27.59
N ASN A 248 17.26 -11.20 -27.42
CA ASN A 248 17.56 -9.98 -26.67
C ASN A 248 18.78 -9.26 -27.24
N LYS A 249 18.63 -8.71 -28.45
CA LYS A 249 19.47 -7.59 -28.90
C LYS A 249 19.29 -6.44 -27.91
N GLN A 250 20.26 -6.25 -27.01
CA GLN A 250 20.44 -4.96 -26.36
C GLN A 250 20.72 -3.92 -27.46
N VAL A 251 19.65 -3.30 -27.94
CA VAL A 251 19.74 -2.11 -28.80
C VAL A 251 20.31 -1.01 -27.91
N THR A 252 21.61 -0.77 -28.03
CA THR A 252 22.25 0.45 -27.52
C THR A 252 21.66 1.62 -28.30
N LYS A 253 20.56 2.18 -27.80
CA LYS A 253 19.96 3.38 -28.38
C LYS A 253 21.03 4.48 -28.35
N PRO A 254 21.27 5.19 -29.46
CA PRO A 254 22.22 6.30 -29.47
C PRO A 254 21.78 7.32 -28.41
N LYS A 255 22.72 7.75 -27.56
CA LYS A 255 22.45 8.77 -26.54
C LYS A 255 22.00 10.05 -27.26
N LYS A 256 20.77 10.49 -26.96
CA LYS A 256 20.27 11.80 -27.41
C LYS A 256 21.18 12.89 -26.83
N LYS A 257 21.38 13.96 -27.58
CA LYS A 257 22.15 15.12 -27.11
C LYS A 257 21.35 15.83 -26.01
N TRP A 258 22.02 16.40 -25.01
CA TRP A 258 21.40 17.08 -23.86
C TRP A 258 20.32 18.11 -24.21
N GLU A 259 20.42 18.73 -25.38
CA GLU A 259 19.50 19.75 -25.89
C GLU A 259 18.13 19.16 -26.28
N GLU A 260 18.06 17.88 -26.63
CA GLU A 260 16.87 17.19 -27.16
C GLU A 260 16.12 16.34 -26.10
N MET A 261 16.57 16.35 -24.85
CA MET A 261 15.99 15.57 -23.76
C MET A 261 14.86 16.32 -23.04
N ASN A 262 13.83 15.58 -22.64
CA ASN A 262 12.72 16.09 -21.82
C ASN A 262 13.20 16.50 -20.41
N GLU A 263 12.43 17.32 -19.70
CA GLU A 263 12.79 17.82 -18.36
C GLU A 263 13.02 16.67 -17.35
N ASP A 264 12.16 15.64 -17.41
CA ASP A 264 12.28 14.45 -16.56
C ASP A 264 13.53 13.63 -16.87
N GLU A 265 13.89 13.50 -18.15
CA GLU A 265 15.10 12.77 -18.58
C GLU A 265 16.36 13.49 -18.11
N LYS A 266 16.40 14.82 -18.20
CA LYS A 266 17.49 15.66 -17.68
C LYS A 266 17.65 15.52 -16.17
N TYR A 267 16.53 15.43 -15.44
CA TYR A 267 16.54 15.21 -14.01
C TYR A 267 17.13 13.85 -13.64
N VAL A 268 16.76 12.78 -14.36
CA VAL A 268 17.31 11.43 -14.18
C VAL A 268 18.81 11.39 -14.48
N GLU A 269 19.27 12.01 -15.55
CA GLU A 269 20.70 12.06 -15.90
C GLU A 269 21.50 12.81 -14.81
N LYS A 270 20.96 13.92 -14.29
CA LYS A 270 21.57 14.69 -13.20
C LYS A 270 21.62 13.88 -11.90
N LYS A 271 20.56 13.14 -11.57
CA LYS A 271 20.52 12.24 -10.40
C LYS A 271 21.49 11.07 -10.55
N LYS A 272 21.62 10.52 -11.76
CA LYS A 272 22.60 9.48 -12.07
C LYS A 272 24.04 9.97 -11.90
N GLN A 273 24.33 11.19 -12.36
CA GLN A 273 25.65 11.81 -12.15
C GLN A 273 25.93 12.11 -10.67
N GLU A 274 24.93 12.61 -9.93
CA GLU A 274 25.03 12.84 -8.49
C GLU A 274 25.34 11.53 -7.74
N LEU A 275 24.65 10.44 -8.09
CA LEU A 275 24.94 9.10 -7.55
C LEU A 275 26.34 8.64 -7.94
N LEU A 276 26.75 8.78 -9.20
CA LEU A 276 28.10 8.43 -9.64
C LEU A 276 29.16 9.18 -8.84
N GLN A 277 28.98 10.49 -8.63
CA GLN A 277 29.88 11.31 -7.82
C GLN A 277 29.87 10.90 -6.35
N LYS A 278 28.71 10.51 -5.81
CA LYS A 278 28.60 10.04 -4.44
C LYS A 278 29.34 8.72 -4.24
N TYR A 279 29.25 7.78 -5.18
CA TYR A 279 29.92 6.48 -5.08
C TYR A 279 31.40 6.53 -5.47
N LEU A 280 31.76 7.22 -6.55
CA LEU A 280 33.16 7.44 -6.95
C LEU A 280 33.90 8.36 -5.95
N GLY A 281 33.20 9.37 -5.42
CA GLY A 281 33.75 10.29 -4.41
C GLY A 281 33.85 9.68 -3.01
N SER A 282 33.09 8.62 -2.71
CA SER A 282 33.25 7.87 -1.45
C SER A 282 34.50 6.99 -1.47
N ASN A 283 34.86 6.41 -2.63
CA ASN A 283 36.11 5.66 -2.74
C ASN A 283 37.34 6.56 -2.53
N ASN A 284 37.39 7.76 -3.11
CA ASN A 284 38.57 8.64 -2.94
C ASN A 284 38.71 9.26 -1.54
N LYS A 285 37.60 9.51 -0.83
CA LYS A 285 37.64 10.07 0.54
C LYS A 285 38.07 9.04 1.58
N ASN A 286 37.72 7.77 1.38
CA ASN A 286 38.20 6.68 2.25
C ASN A 286 39.70 6.44 2.05
N THR A 287 40.22 6.51 0.82
CA THR A 287 41.66 6.35 0.55
C THR A 287 42.49 7.54 1.05
N GLU A 288 41.99 8.78 0.99
CA GLU A 288 42.68 9.96 1.54
C GLU A 288 42.69 9.98 3.08
N GLN A 289 41.64 9.49 3.74
CA GLN A 289 41.61 9.35 5.19
C GLN A 289 42.51 8.20 5.67
N GLN A 290 42.54 7.07 4.96
CA GLN A 290 43.48 5.98 5.23
C GLN A 290 44.94 6.38 4.96
N ASN A 291 45.23 7.14 3.90
CA ASN A 291 46.58 7.64 3.61
C ASN A 291 47.05 8.76 4.56
N LYS A 292 46.13 9.58 5.12
CA LYS A 292 46.47 10.56 6.17
C LYS A 292 46.66 9.90 7.54
N GLN A 293 45.89 8.86 7.87
CA GLN A 293 46.11 8.06 9.07
C GLN A 293 47.41 7.24 8.99
N ASN A 294 47.73 6.64 7.83
CA ASN A 294 49.00 5.93 7.64
C ASN A 294 50.25 6.84 7.57
N LYS A 295 50.10 8.13 7.23
CA LYS A 295 51.21 9.12 7.30
C LYS A 295 51.37 9.80 8.67
N GLN A 296 50.42 9.65 9.58
CA GLN A 296 50.51 10.17 10.95
C GLN A 296 50.85 9.07 11.99
N GLN A 297 51.03 7.83 11.55
CA GLN A 297 51.41 6.67 12.39
C GLN A 297 52.65 5.94 11.85
N GLN A 298 53.66 6.69 11.39
CA GLN A 298 55.05 6.20 11.41
C GLN A 298 55.79 6.94 12.55
N PRO A 299 56.17 6.25 13.65
CA PRO A 299 57.06 6.85 14.63
C PRO A 299 58.49 6.86 14.05
N GLN A 300 59.00 8.03 13.69
CA GLN A 300 60.44 8.25 13.51
C GLN A 300 61.18 8.43 14.86
N ASN A 301 60.56 8.04 15.98
CA ASN A 301 61.05 8.31 17.33
C ASN A 301 61.48 7.07 18.11
N GLU A 302 61.40 5.86 17.54
CA GLU A 302 61.87 4.64 18.23
C GLU A 302 63.34 4.33 17.93
N ASP A 303 63.83 4.66 16.73
CA ASP A 303 65.24 4.46 16.36
C ASP A 303 66.18 5.54 16.95
N GLU A 304 65.69 6.76 17.22
CA GLU A 304 66.50 7.81 17.87
C GLU A 304 66.61 7.61 19.40
N ALA A 305 65.57 7.04 20.04
CA ALA A 305 65.58 6.75 21.48
C ALA A 305 66.52 5.58 21.83
N ILE A 306 66.61 4.55 20.98
CA ILE A 306 67.53 3.41 21.18
C ILE A 306 68.99 3.84 21.00
N VAL A 307 69.26 4.81 20.10
CA VAL A 307 70.61 5.34 19.87
C VAL A 307 71.05 6.27 21.00
N GLU A 308 70.17 7.08 21.59
CA GLU A 308 70.50 7.88 22.78
C GLU A 308 70.74 7.01 24.02
N GLU A 309 69.98 5.94 24.22
CA GLU A 309 70.17 5.01 25.35
C GLU A 309 71.48 4.21 25.23
N LEU A 310 71.87 3.81 24.01
CA LEU A 310 73.18 3.17 23.74
C LEU A 310 74.37 4.12 23.93
N ILE A 311 74.22 5.42 23.60
CA ILE A 311 75.26 6.44 23.84
C ILE A 311 75.41 6.76 25.33
N GLN A 312 74.32 6.68 26.10
CA GLN A 312 74.35 6.86 27.56
C GLN A 312 75.02 5.68 28.27
N LEU A 313 74.72 4.44 27.86
CA LEU A 313 75.38 3.25 28.42
C LEU A 313 76.89 3.22 28.10
N GLN A 314 77.33 3.67 26.92
CA GLN A 314 78.75 3.77 26.59
C GLN A 314 79.50 4.92 27.29
N ARG A 315 78.79 5.89 27.88
CA ARG A 315 79.40 6.96 28.70
C ARG A 315 79.50 6.60 30.19
N GLU A 316 78.73 5.62 30.67
CA GLU A 316 78.79 5.16 32.06
C GLU A 316 79.80 4.01 32.26
N GLU A 317 80.29 3.37 31.19
CA GLU A 317 81.30 2.30 31.24
C GLU A 317 82.74 2.73 30.89
N ASN A 318 83.06 4.04 30.84
CA ASN A 318 84.44 4.56 30.69
C ASN A 318 84.87 5.49 31.84
#